data_AF-A0A7C3HML1-F1
#
_entry.id   AF-A0A7C3HML1-F1
#
_cell.length_a   1.000
_cell.length_b   1.000
_cell.length_c   1.000
_cell.angle_alpha   90.00
_cell.angle_beta   90.00
_cell.angle_gamma   90.00
#
_symmetry.space_group_name_H-M   'P 1'
#
loop_
_entity.id
_entity.type
_entity.pdbx_description
1 polymer ?
#
loop_
_entity_poly.entity_id
_entity_poly.type
_entity_poly.pdbx_seq_one_letter_code
_entity_poly.pdbx_strand_id
1 'polypeptide(L)' 'SIPIVGEFAAHLGIPTVLMGFGLPDDGLHSPNEKYKLENFYLGTMTVAHFLEKYGA' A
#
# COMPACT_ATOMS: atom_id res chain seq x y z
N SER A 1 10.26 7.93 5.56
CA SER A 1 10.87 6.61 5.29
C SER A 1 9.97 5.55 5.89
N ILE A 2 9.75 4.42 5.22
CA ILE A 2 8.98 3.27 5.73
C ILE A 2 10.01 2.17 6.03
N PRO A 3 10.57 2.10 7.27
CA PRO A 3 11.77 1.32 7.58
C PRO A 3 11.67 -0.16 7.25
N ILE A 4 10.45 -0.72 7.29
CA ILE A 4 10.18 -2.14 7.01
C ILE A 4 10.68 -2.61 5.63
N VAL A 5 10.76 -1.71 4.64
CA VAL A 5 11.30 -2.04 3.30
C VAL A 5 12.79 -2.41 3.40
N GLY A 6 13.55 -1.65 4.21
CA GLY A 6 14.97 -1.92 4.43
C GLY A 6 15.18 -3.20 5.24
N GLU A 7 14.37 -3.40 6.27
CA GLU A 7 14.41 -4.62 7.10
C GLU A 7 14.09 -5.87 6.27
N PHE A 8 13.08 -5.83 5.40
CA PHE A 8 12.76 -6.95 4.51
C PHE A 8 13.87 -7.22 3.50
N ALA A 9 14.49 -6.18 2.94
CA ALA A 9 15.65 -6.37 2.06
C ALA A 9 16.83 -7.01 2.81
N ALA A 10 17.13 -6.56 4.03
CA ALA A 10 18.25 -7.05 4.82
C ALA A 10 18.07 -8.50 5.32
N HIS A 11 16.86 -8.86 5.75
CA HIS A 11 16.60 -10.15 6.39
C HIS A 11 16.04 -11.22 5.46
N LEU A 12 15.22 -10.83 4.47
CA LEU A 12 14.54 -11.77 3.57
C LEU A 12 15.16 -11.81 2.17
N GLY A 13 15.90 -10.77 1.78
CA GLY A 13 16.52 -10.69 0.44
C GLY A 13 15.50 -10.62 -0.70
N ILE A 14 14.24 -10.27 -0.41
CA ILE A 14 13.17 -10.19 -1.41
C ILE A 14 12.87 -8.73 -1.79
N PRO A 15 12.50 -8.45 -3.05
CA PRO A 15 12.01 -7.14 -3.45
C PRO A 15 10.68 -6.84 -2.77
N THR A 16 10.51 -5.62 -2.26
CA THR A 16 9.27 -5.16 -1.63
C THR A 16 8.55 -4.17 -2.54
N VAL A 17 7.24 -4.36 -2.73
CA VAL A 17 6.38 -3.44 -3.46
C VAL A 17 5.48 -2.70 -2.46
N LEU A 18 5.56 -1.37 -2.46
CA LEU A 18 4.64 -0.50 -1.74
C LEU A 18 3.62 0.08 -2.73
N MET A 19 2.34 -0.28 -2.60
CA MET A 19 1.33 0.12 -3.60
C MET A 19 0.71 1.49 -3.31
N GLY A 20 0.42 1.82 -2.04
CA GLY A 20 -0.05 3.15 -1.61
C GLY A 20 -1.32 3.66 -2.31
N PHE A 21 -2.45 3.66 -1.60
CA PHE A 21 -3.73 4.08 -2.20
C PHE A 21 -4.30 5.38 -1.60
N GLY A 22 -3.65 5.95 -0.58
CA GLY A 22 -4.09 7.18 0.06
C GLY A 22 -3.77 8.44 -0.76
N LEU A 23 -4.49 9.51 -0.48
CA LEU A 23 -4.24 10.84 -1.02
C LEU A 23 -3.39 11.68 -0.05
N PRO A 24 -2.66 12.71 -0.54
CA PRO A 24 -1.88 13.59 0.32
C PRO A 24 -2.71 14.29 1.42
N ASP A 25 -4.01 14.47 1.22
CA ASP A 25 -4.94 15.13 2.14
C ASP A 25 -5.79 14.16 2.98
N ASP A 26 -5.43 12.87 3.02
CA ASP A 26 -6.09 11.90 3.88
C ASP A 26 -5.80 12.14 5.36
N GLY A 27 -4.73 12.88 5.69
CA GLY A 27 -4.47 13.32 7.06
C GLY A 27 -4.07 12.20 8.01
N LEU A 28 -3.28 11.23 7.52
CA LEU A 28 -2.75 10.12 8.32
C LEU A 28 -2.19 10.63 9.67
N HIS A 29 -2.70 10.07 10.76
CA HIS A 29 -2.32 10.44 12.15
C HIS A 29 -2.71 11.87 12.57
N SER A 30 -3.71 12.48 11.91
CA SER A 30 -4.21 13.82 12.23
C SER A 30 -5.73 13.83 12.42
N PRO A 31 -6.32 14.85 13.08
CA PRO A 31 -7.77 15.00 13.16
C PRO A 31 -8.43 15.06 11.78
N ASN A 32 -9.66 14.54 11.67
CA ASN A 32 -10.39 14.39 10.42
C ASN A 32 -9.66 13.55 9.36
N GLU A 33 -8.88 12.56 9.80
CA GLU A 33 -8.35 11.51 8.92
C GLU A 33 -9.51 10.90 8.12
N LYS A 34 -9.32 10.83 6.80
CA LYS A 34 -10.33 10.32 5.87
C LYS A 34 -9.70 9.40 4.84
N TYR A 35 -10.56 8.75 4.08
CA TYR A 35 -10.15 7.95 2.95
C TYR A 35 -11.17 8.08 1.82
N LYS A 36 -10.70 8.28 0.58
CA LYS A 36 -11.58 8.45 -0.57
C LYS A 36 -12.25 7.11 -0.91
N LEU A 37 -13.58 7.11 -0.97
CA LEU A 37 -14.36 5.90 -1.23
C LEU A 37 -14.02 5.24 -2.59
N GLU A 38 -13.72 6.04 -3.60
CA GLU A 38 -13.24 5.53 -4.89
C GLU A 38 -11.91 4.76 -4.75
N ASN A 39 -10.96 5.28 -3.95
CA ASN A 39 -9.69 4.61 -3.69
C ASN A 39 -9.87 3.32 -2.88
N PHE A 40 -10.94 3.20 -2.09
CA PHE A 40 -11.29 1.95 -1.41
C PHE A 40 -11.66 0.86 -2.42
N TYR A 41 -12.62 1.15 -3.30
CA TYR A 41 -13.07 0.17 -4.30
C TYR A 41 -12.00 -0.15 -5.33
N LEU A 42 -11.33 0.88 -5.88
CA LEU A 42 -10.25 0.68 -6.85
C LEU A 42 -9.05 -0.02 -6.21
N GLY A 43 -8.69 0.32 -4.97
CA GLY A 43 -7.61 -0.35 -4.23
C GLY A 43 -7.87 -1.84 -4.05
N THR A 44 -9.10 -2.25 -3.72
CA THR A 44 -9.49 -3.67 -3.66
C THR A 44 -9.27 -4.37 -5.00
N MET A 45 -9.74 -3.76 -6.10
CA MET A 45 -9.55 -4.32 -7.45
C MET A 45 -8.07 -4.37 -7.85
N THR A 46 -7.29 -3.35 -7.51
CA THR A 46 -5.85 -3.32 -7.77
C THR A 46 -5.13 -4.47 -7.07
N VAL A 47 -5.42 -4.72 -5.79
CA VAL A 47 -4.82 -5.85 -5.06
C VAL A 47 -5.23 -7.18 -5.65
N ALA A 48 -6.52 -7.36 -6.00
CA ALA A 48 -7.01 -8.57 -6.65
C ALA A 48 -6.26 -8.85 -7.97
N HIS A 49 -6.13 -7.85 -8.84
CA HIS A 49 -5.39 -7.99 -10.10
C HIS A 49 -3.89 -8.18 -9.91
N PHE A 50 -3.30 -7.57 -8.87
CA PHE A 50 -1.88 -7.81 -8.56
C PHE A 50 -1.65 -9.28 -8.19
N LEU A 51 -2.48 -9.85 -7.32
CA LEU A 51 -2.38 -11.25 -6.92
C LEU A 51 -2.69 -12.21 -8.07
N GLU A 52 -3.68 -11.89 -8.91
CA GLU A 52 -3.98 -12.65 -10.12
C GLU A 52 -2.77 -12.75 -11.06
N LYS A 53 -2.00 -11.65 -11.20
CA LYS A 53 -0.86 -11.60 -12.11
C LYS A 53 0.46 -12.10 -11.51
N TYR A 54 0.66 -11.93 -10.22
CA TYR A 54 1.98 -12.09 -9.58
C TYR A 54 1.98 -12.94 -8.29
N GLY A 55 0.82 -13.45 -7.85
CA GLY A 55 0.68 -14.15 -6.57
C GLY A 55 0.93 -15.67 -6.61
N ALA A 56 1.50 -16.19 -7.70
CA ALA A 56 1.80 -17.62 -7.89
C ALA A 56 3.22 -17.99 -7.42
#